data_AF-A0A0F2QBA4-F1
#
_entry.id   AF-A0A0F2QBA4-F1
#
_cell.length_a   1.000
_cell.length_b   1.000
_cell.length_c   1.000
_cell.angle_alpha   90.00
_cell.angle_beta   90.00
_cell.angle_gamma   90.00
#
_symmetry.space_group_name_H-M   'P 1'
#
loop_
_entity.id
_entity.type
_entity.pdbx_description
1 polymer ?
#
loop_
_entity_poly.entity_id
_entity_poly.type
_entity_poly.pdbx_seq_one_letter_code
_entity_poly.pdbx_strand_id
1 'polypeptide(L)' 'MSLQGRISELANKHRQLDQKIEEEEKRPAADTLQLKDLKRKKLKIKEELRWLEAS' A
#
# COMPACT_ATOMS: atom_id res chain seq x y z
N MET A 1 -1.62 22.45 -0.71
CA MET A 1 -1.17 21.06 -0.98
C MET A 1 -1.52 20.74 -2.41
N SER A 2 -0.53 20.44 -3.25
CA SER A 2 -0.74 20.09 -4.66
C SER A 2 -1.17 18.64 -4.81
N LEU A 3 -1.89 18.32 -5.89
CA LEU A 3 -2.25 16.94 -6.28
C LEU A 3 -0.99 16.04 -6.29
N GLN A 4 0.13 16.58 -6.78
CA GLN A 4 1.43 15.92 -6.81
C GLN A 4 1.97 15.50 -5.44
N GLY A 5 1.75 16.32 -4.41
CA GLY A 5 2.16 16.00 -3.04
C GLY A 5 1.39 14.80 -2.49
N ARG A 6 0.08 14.75 -2.76
CA ARG A 6 -0.79 13.64 -2.33
C ARG A 6 -0.46 12.34 -3.03
N ILE A 7 -0.16 12.39 -4.34
CA ILE A 7 0.34 11.24 -5.11
C ILE A 7 1.65 10.71 -4.52
N SER A 8 2.59 11.60 -4.20
CA SER A 8 3.90 11.22 -3.65
C SER A 8 3.78 10.56 -2.27
N GLU A 9 2.90 11.08 -1.41
CA GLU A 9 2.59 10.46 -0.11
C GLU A 9 1.94 9.09 -0.24
N LEU A 10 0.96 8.95 -1.14
CA LEU A 10 0.30 7.66 -1.41
C LEU A 10 1.29 6.64 -1.98
N ALA A 11 2.16 7.04 -2.90
CA ALA A 11 3.21 6.19 -3.43
C ALA A 11 4.20 5.74 -2.35
N ASN A 12 4.53 6.61 -1.40
CA ASN A 12 5.37 6.26 -0.26
C ASN A 12 4.67 5.27 0.69
N LYS A 13 3.40 5.49 1.03
CA LYS A 13 2.58 4.54 1.80
C LYS A 13 2.47 3.18 1.10
N HIS A 14 2.28 3.17 -0.22
CA HIS A 14 2.23 1.93 -1.00
C HIS A 14 3.53 1.12 -0.85
N ARG A 15 4.70 1.77 -0.99
CA ARG A 15 6.00 1.13 -0.80
C ARG A 15 6.19 0.57 0.62
N GLN A 16 5.77 1.31 1.65
CA GLN A 16 5.85 0.83 3.04
C GLN A 16 4.93 -0.37 3.30
N LEU A 17 3.73 -0.38 2.72
CA LEU A 17 2.84 -1.54 2.82
C LEU A 17 3.44 -2.76 2.13
N ASP A 18 4.13 -2.57 1.00
CA ASP A 18 4.82 -3.65 0.31
C ASP A 18 5.94 -4.26 1.13
N GLN A 19 6.79 -3.43 1.73
CA GLN A 19 7.85 -3.91 2.61
C GLN A 19 7.28 -4.70 3.79
N LYS A 20 6.21 -4.19 4.43
CA LYS A 20 5.54 -4.90 5.53
C LYS A 20 4.95 -6.24 5.08
N ILE A 21 4.35 -6.31 3.89
CA ILE A 21 3.82 -7.56 3.36
C ILE A 21 4.97 -8.55 3.14
N GLU A 22 6.08 -8.13 2.52
CA GLU A 22 7.23 -9.00 2.31
C GLU A 22 7.86 -9.50 3.61
N GLU A 23 8.01 -8.63 4.62
CA GLU A 23 8.54 -8.99 5.92
C GLU A 23 7.65 -9.99 6.64
N GLU A 24 6.33 -9.78 6.59
CA GLU A 24 5.35 -10.70 7.18
C GLU A 24 5.28 -12.02 6.40
N GLU A 25 5.34 -12.02 5.06
CA GLU A 25 5.36 -13.26 4.25
C GLU A 25 6.62 -14.09 4.48
N LYS A 26 7.76 -13.46 4.82
CA LYS A 26 9.01 -14.15 5.16
C LYS A 26 8.97 -14.79 6.55
N ARG A 27 8.03 -14.39 7.43
CA ARG A 27 7.92 -14.96 8.77
C ARG A 27 7.25 -16.33 8.72
N PRO A 28 7.82 -17.37 9.37
CA PRO A 28 7.21 -18.70 9.42
C PRO A 28 5.88 -18.74 10.19
N ALA A 29 5.59 -17.73 11.01
CA ALA A 29 4.32 -17.54 11.72
C ALA A 29 3.54 -16.32 11.17
N ALA A 30 3.62 -16.08 9.86
CA ALA A 30 2.90 -14.99 9.20
C ALA A 30 1.41 -15.01 9.57
N ASP A 31 0.93 -13.92 10.17
CA ASP A 31 -0.50 -13.78 10.44
C ASP A 31 -1.24 -13.52 9.12
N THR A 32 -1.82 -14.58 8.58
CA THR A 32 -2.57 -14.53 7.32
C THR A 32 -3.70 -13.52 7.32
N LEU A 33 -4.30 -13.19 8.47
CA LEU A 33 -5.32 -12.13 8.58
C LEU A 33 -4.69 -10.75 8.38
N GLN A 34 -3.59 -10.46 9.08
CA GLN A 34 -2.85 -9.20 8.91
C GLN A 34 -2.36 -9.06 7.47
N LEU A 35 -1.83 -10.14 6.88
CA LEU A 35 -1.33 -10.15 5.51
C LEU A 35 -2.42 -9.84 4.48
N LYS A 36 -3.63 -10.38 4.71
CA LYS A 36 -4.80 -10.11 3.87
C LYS A 36 -5.27 -8.66 4.01
N ASP A 37 -5.22 -8.10 5.20
CA ASP A 37 -5.56 -6.69 5.44
C ASP A 37 -4.52 -5.73 4.86
N LEU A 38 -3.22 -6.05 4.95
CA LEU A 38 -2.16 -5.28 4.33
C LEU A 38 -2.31 -5.27 2.80
N LYS A 39 -2.56 -6.43 2.19
CA LYS A 39 -2.83 -6.55 0.74
C LYS A 39 -4.07 -5.75 0.32
N ARG A 40 -5.14 -5.76 1.12
CA ARG A 40 -6.33 -4.91 0.89
C ARG A 40 -6.02 -3.43 0.96
N LYS A 41 -5.24 -2.98 1.96
CA LYS A 41 -4.80 -1.58 2.08
C LYS A 41 -3.95 -1.17 0.88
N LYS A 42 -3.03 -2.04 0.44
CA LYS A 42 -2.21 -1.82 -0.76
C LYS A 42 -3.08 -1.63 -2.00
N LEU A 43 -4.10 -2.48 -2.18
CA LEU A 43 -5.01 -2.38 -3.31
C LEU A 43 -5.77 -1.04 -3.33
N LYS A 44 -6.32 -0.61 -2.18
CA LYS A 44 -7.01 0.68 -2.06
C LYS A 44 -6.11 1.86 -2.43
N ILE A 45 -4.86 1.89 -1.95
CA ILE A 45 -3.91 2.95 -2.30
C ILE A 45 -3.59 2.94 -3.80
N LYS A 46 -3.46 1.76 -4.40
CA LYS A 46 -3.25 1.62 -5.85
C LYS A 46 -4.44 2.16 -6.64
N GLU A 47 -5.67 1.92 -6.20
CA GLU A 47 -6.87 2.47 -6.82
C GLU A 47 -6.95 3.99 -6.67
N GLU A 48 -6.64 4.51 -5.48
CA GLU A 48 -6.63 5.95 -5.20
C GLU A 48 -5.56 6.68 -6.03
N LEU A 49 -4.37 6.07 -6.19
CA LEU A 49 -3.33 6.58 -7.09
C LEU A 49 -3.81 6.63 -8.54
N ARG A 50 -4.42 5.56 -9.06
CA ARG A 50 -4.95 5.57 -10.43
C ARG A 50 -6.02 6.63 -10.64
N TRP A 51 -6.91 6.81 -9.65
CA TRP A 51 -7.94 7.84 -9.69
C TRP A 51 -7.35 9.25 -9.75
N LEU A 52 -6.31 9.49 -8.95
CA LEU A 52 -5.59 10.77 -8.92
C LEU A 52 -4.72 11.01 -10.16
N GLU A 53 -4.17 9.96 -10.79
CA GLU A 53 -3.43 10.08 -12.05
C GLU A 53 -4.36 10.28 -13.26
N ALA A 54 -5.60 9.81 -13.19
CA ALA A 54 -6.60 9.96 -14.24
C ALA A 54 -7.40 11.27 -14.18
N SER A 55 -7.27 12.05 -13.09
CA SER A 55 -7.94 13.35 -12.89
C SER A 55 -7.02 14.50 -13.25
#